data_AF-A0A961EJC2-F1
#
_entry.id   AF-A0A961EJC2-F1
#
_cell.length_a   1.000
_cell.length_b   1.000
_cell.length_c   1.000
_cell.angle_alpha   90.00
_cell.angle_beta   90.00
_cell.angle_gamma   90.00
#
_symmetry.space_group_name_H-M   'P 1'
#
loop_
_entity.id
_entity.type
_entity.pdbx_description
1 polymer ?
#
loop_
_entity_poly.entity_id
_entity_poly.type
_entity_poly.pdbx_seq_one_letter_code
_entity_poly.pdbx_strand_id
1 'polypeptide(L)' 'MLSVATATALAAAGILWEPQPGDRFAISSPELDGDQFWISELTIEVHHYQDETVLGFNGTT' A
#
# COMPACT_ATOMS: atom_id res chain seq x y z
N MET A 1 11.22 0.42 -11.30
CA MET A 1 9.75 0.24 -11.22
C MET A 1 9.33 -0.62 -12.39
N LEU A 2 8.60 -1.70 -12.15
CA LEU A 2 8.10 -2.58 -13.22
C LEU A 2 6.84 -1.98 -13.84
N SER A 3 6.54 -2.30 -15.10
CA SER A 3 5.22 -2.01 -15.66
C SER A 3 4.20 -3.03 -15.16
N VAL A 4 2.91 -2.67 -15.18
CA VAL A 4 1.81 -3.59 -14.83
C VAL A 4 1.86 -4.84 -15.73
N ALA A 5 2.11 -4.67 -17.03
CA ALA A 5 2.23 -5.81 -17.96
C ALA A 5 3.34 -6.79 -17.56
N THR A 6 4.51 -6.27 -17.15
CA THR A 6 5.61 -7.11 -16.68
C THR A 6 5.28 -7.79 -15.35
N ALA A 7 4.68 -7.08 -14.40
CA ALA A 7 4.28 -7.65 -13.11
C ALA A 7 3.26 -8.79 -13.28
N THR A 8 2.26 -8.62 -14.16
CA THR A 8 1.28 -9.66 -14.49
C THR A 8 1.94 -10.88 -15.12
N ALA A 9 2.90 -10.69 -16.02
CA ALA A 9 3.62 -11.80 -16.65
C ALA A 9 4.46 -12.60 -15.64
N LEU A 10 5.13 -11.92 -14.69
CA LEU A 10 5.88 -12.56 -13.62
C LEU A 10 4.97 -13.39 -12.70
N ALA A 11 3.84 -12.82 -12.30
CA ALA A 11 2.84 -13.53 -11.49
C ALA A 11 2.29 -14.77 -12.22
N ALA A 12 1.98 -14.65 -13.51
CA ALA A 12 1.54 -15.78 -14.33
C ALA A 12 2.61 -16.87 -14.51
N ALA A 13 3.90 -16.51 -14.44
CA ALA A 13 5.02 -17.44 -14.43
C ALA A 13 5.29 -18.08 -13.05
N GLY A 14 4.49 -17.74 -12.03
CA GLY A 14 4.64 -18.26 -10.67
C GLY A 14 5.65 -17.50 -9.81
N ILE A 15 6.16 -16.36 -10.28
CA ILE A 15 7.03 -15.49 -9.48
C ILE A 15 6.13 -14.61 -8.62
N LEU A 16 6.12 -14.89 -7.32
CA LEU A 16 5.35 -14.14 -6.35
C LEU A 16 6.17 -12.97 -5.81
N TRP A 17 5.51 -11.82 -5.67
CA TRP A 17 6.06 -10.67 -4.98
C TRP A 17 5.87 -10.84 -3.46
N GLU A 18 6.93 -10.61 -2.70
CA GLU A 18 6.90 -10.56 -1.24
C GLU A 18 6.91 -9.08 -0.80
N PRO A 19 5.75 -8.52 -0.37
CA PRO A 19 5.61 -7.09 -0.18
C PRO A 19 6.42 -6.56 1.01
N GLN A 20 7.11 -5.43 0.82
CA GLN A 20 7.87 -4.74 1.87
C GLN A 20 7.49 -3.26 1.98
N PRO A 21 7.67 -2.61 3.14
CA PRO A 21 7.56 -1.15 3.26
C PRO A 21 8.40 -0.43 2.19
N GLY A 22 7.82 0.58 1.57
CA GLY A 22 8.41 1.35 0.47
C GLY A 22 8.14 0.78 -0.92
N ASP A 23 7.65 -0.45 -1.04
CA ASP A 23 7.22 -1.01 -2.31
C ASP A 23 5.99 -0.28 -2.85
N ARG A 24 5.86 -0.30 -4.18
CA ARG A 24 4.71 0.25 -4.90
C ARG A 24 3.94 -0.84 -5.63
N PHE A 25 2.62 -0.72 -5.62
CA PHE A 25 1.74 -1.65 -6.32
C PHE A 25 0.57 -0.91 -6.99
N ALA A 26 -0.11 -1.62 -7.90
CA ALA A 26 -1.34 -1.18 -8.54
C ALA A 26 -2.44 -2.21 -8.24
N ILE A 27 -3.69 -1.75 -8.20
CA ILE A 27 -4.86 -2.61 -7.99
C ILE A 27 -5.51 -2.86 -9.35
N SER A 28 -5.73 -4.13 -9.69
CA SER A 28 -6.40 -4.51 -10.93
C SER A 28 -7.93 -4.34 -10.82
N SER A 29 -8.37 -3.10 -10.62
CA SER A 29 -9.77 -2.67 -10.70
C SER A 29 -9.87 -1.54 -11.72
N PRO A 30 -10.90 -1.51 -12.60
CA PRO A 30 -11.11 -0.42 -13.54
C PRO A 30 -11.17 0.98 -12.89
N GLU A 31 -11.64 1.05 -11.65
CA GLU A 31 -11.79 2.30 -10.89
C GLU A 31 -10.47 2.90 -10.43
N LEU A 32 -9.41 2.08 -10.38
CA LEU A 32 -8.08 2.41 -9.84
C LEU A 32 -6.98 2.22 -10.89
N ASP A 33 -7.37 2.08 -12.16
CA ASP A 33 -6.40 1.86 -13.24
C ASP A 33 -5.51 3.09 -13.44
N GLY A 34 -4.21 2.85 -13.55
CA GLY A 34 -3.20 3.90 -13.61
C GLY A 34 -2.74 4.44 -12.25
N ASP A 35 -3.45 4.17 -11.16
CA ASP A 35 -3.05 4.58 -9.82
C ASP A 35 -1.94 3.69 -9.25
N GLN A 36 -1.08 4.30 -8.44
CA GLN A 36 -0.02 3.62 -7.71
C GLN A 36 -0.16 3.87 -6.22
N PHE A 37 -0.06 2.78 -5.47
CA PHE A 37 -0.16 2.76 -4.02
C PHE A 37 1.20 2.41 -3.43
N TRP A 38 1.43 2.86 -2.21
CA TRP A 38 2.64 2.57 -1.45
C TRP A 38 2.30 1.63 -0.29
N ILE A 39 3.21 0.71 0.00
CA ILE A 39 3.20 0.01 1.27
C ILE A 39 3.92 0.88 2.28
N SER A 40 3.19 1.37 3.27
CA SER A 40 3.74 2.13 4.38
C SER A 40 3.55 1.35 5.68
N GLU A 41 4.52 1.51 6.57
CA GLU A 41 4.33 1.11 7.96
C GLU A 41 3.64 2.25 8.70
N LEU A 42 2.52 1.94 9.36
CA LEU A 42 1.68 2.91 10.06
C LEU A 42 1.66 2.58 11.55
N THR A 43 2.05 3.54 12.39
CA THR A 43 1.75 3.48 13.82
C THR A 43 0.46 4.23 14.09
N ILE A 44 -0.44 3.61 14.87
CA ILE A 44 -1.68 4.23 15.32
C ILE A 44 -1.49 4.73 16.74
N GLU A 45 -1.72 6.02 16.94
CA GLU A 45 -1.63 6.68 18.24
C GLU A 45 -3.00 7.18 18.68
N VAL A 46 -3.49 6.64 19.79
CA VAL A 46 -4.77 7.04 20.36
C VAL A 46 -4.55 8.20 21.33
N HIS A 47 -5.18 9.34 21.03
CA HIS A 47 -5.17 10.52 21.88
C HIS A 47 -6.56 10.75 22.46
N HIS A 48 -6.67 10.81 23.78
CA HIS A 48 -7.91 11.11 24.47
C HIS A 48 -7.91 12.58 24.91
N TYR A 49 -8.88 13.36 24.44
CA TYR A 49 -9.04 14.77 24.76
C TYR A 49 -10.43 15.02 25.34
N GLN A 50 -10.52 15.21 26.66
CA GLN A 50 -11.79 15.40 27.36
C GLN A 50 -12.80 14.29 26.98
N ASP A 51 -13.83 14.62 26.19
CA ASP A 51 -14.89 13.70 25.74
C ASP A 51 -14.66 13.11 24.33
N GLU A 52 -13.54 13.42 23.68
CA GLU A 52 -13.20 12.97 22.32
C GLU A 52 -12.01 12.01 22.30
N THR A 53 -12.02 11.11 21.31
CA THR A 53 -10.89 10.22 20.99
C THR A 53 -10.45 10.48 19.56
N VAL A 54 -9.17 10.84 19.39
CA VAL A 54 -8.53 11.11 18.11
C VAL A 54 -7.51 10.02 17.81
N LEU A 55 -7.56 9.49 16.60
CA LEU A 55 -6.58 8.52 16.11
C LEU A 55 -5.58 9.23 15.20
N GLY A 56 -4.33 9.32 15.65
CA GLY A 56 -3.21 9.74 14.83
C GLY A 56 -2.67 8.55 14.03
N PHE A 57 -2.45 8.75 12.74
CA PHE A 57 -1.79 7.77 11.88
C PHE A 57 -0.45 8.35 11.45
N ASN A 58 0.63 7.87 12.05
CA ASN A 58 1.98 8.29 11.71
C ASN A 58 2.58 7.24 10.77
N GLY A 59 2.78 7.61 9.51
CA GLY A 59 3.33 6.73 8.50
C GLY A 59 4.77 7.06 8.13
N THR A 60 5.58 6.02 7.94
CA THR A 60 6.85 6.11 7.22
C THR A 60 6.75 5.33 5.92
N THR A 61 7.30 5.90 4.83
CA THR A 61 7.44 5.26 3.51
C THR A 61 8.75 4.53 3.39
#